data_AF-A0A1Y3MV68-F1
#
_entry.id   AF-A0A1Y3MV68-F1
#
_cell.length_a   1.000
_cell.length_b   1.000
_cell.length_c   1.000
_cell.angle_alpha   90.00
_cell.angle_beta   90.00
_cell.angle_gamma   90.00
#
_symmetry.space_group_name_H-M   'P 1'
#
loop_
_entity.id
_entity.type
_entity.pdbx_description
1 polymer ?
#
loop_
_entity_poly.entity_id
_entity_poly.type
_entity_poly.pdbx_seq_one_letter_code
_entity_poly.pdbx_strand_id
1 'polypeptide(L)'
;MYTFIFVDNNPNLKAVALTNPNLRYCNYLNTNIICKTYDKITCKNDLPLCDNPGKRCGLLYGPCPSGQCCNKNGYCGTGSDFCNSSKGCQPEYGECRCGKNYGSCLSDYCCSKKGYCGNTANYCSTSKGCQSEFGQCNNGRCGSNYGECPSDQCCSKKGYCGTTSTYCSISNGCQPEFGQCNNGRCGGSYGKCPSDHCCSKKGYCGTSPTFCYTNKGCQLEFGNCRCGDGYGSCPDGYCCSKKGYCGTTKDYCFTSQGCQSKYGNCKCGKNYGSCPNGQCCSKKGYCGDTSDYCSTSKGCQSEFGQCNNGRCGSNYGECPSDQCCSKKGYCGTTSTYCSISNRCQSKFGQCNNGRCGGSYGKCPSDQCCSKKGYCGTSPTFCYTNKGCQLEFGNCRCGDGYGSCPDGYCCSKKGYCGTTKSHCMISEGCQSKYGHCKCGDNYGSCPSGQCCNKDGFCGTSVAFCSSYHGCQSKFGDCKCGDDYGECPFNQCCSKKGYCGTTSAYCSVSKGCQSEFGHC
;
A
#
# COMPACT_ATOMS: atom_id res chain seq x y z
N MET A 1 -35.60 3.38 -65.11
CA MET A 1 -35.89 3.34 -66.57
C MET A 1 -37.24 2.68 -66.74
N TYR A 2 -38.24 3.40 -67.26
CA TYR A 2 -39.52 2.79 -67.62
C TYR A 2 -39.39 2.24 -69.04
N THR A 3 -39.83 0.99 -69.25
CA THR A 3 -39.83 0.36 -70.57
C THR A 3 -41.27 0.25 -71.05
N PHE A 4 -41.56 0.81 -72.22
CA PHE A 4 -42.88 0.74 -72.85
C PHE A 4 -42.92 -0.42 -73.84
N ILE A 5 -44.01 -1.17 -73.87
CA ILE A 5 -44.26 -2.19 -74.90
C ILE A 5 -45.49 -1.81 -75.69
N PHE A 6 -45.33 -1.74 -77.01
CA PHE A 6 -46.43 -1.60 -77.96
C PHE A 6 -47.02 -2.97 -78.23
N VAL A 7 -48.30 -3.14 -77.90
CA VAL A 7 -49.02 -4.43 -77.98
C VAL A 7 -49.32 -4.81 -79.43
N ASP A 8 -49.52 -3.82 -80.30
CA ASP A 8 -50.11 -4.04 -81.63
C ASP A 8 -49.13 -4.58 -82.69
N ASN A 9 -47.85 -4.85 -82.37
CA ASN A 9 -46.85 -5.35 -83.33
C ASN A 9 -45.67 -6.11 -82.69
N ASN A 10 -45.88 -6.82 -81.57
CA ASN A 10 -44.80 -7.58 -80.92
C ASN A 10 -44.76 -9.05 -81.42
N PRO A 11 -43.77 -9.45 -82.24
CA PRO A 11 -43.72 -10.79 -82.85
C PRO A 11 -43.51 -11.94 -81.86
N ASN A 12 -43.25 -11.64 -80.57
CA ASN A 12 -43.08 -12.63 -79.51
C ASN A 12 -44.39 -12.99 -78.79
N LEU A 13 -45.51 -12.32 -79.09
CA LEU A 13 -46.84 -12.67 -78.58
C LEU A 13 -47.42 -13.84 -79.40
N LYS A 14 -47.45 -15.04 -78.83
CA LYS A 14 -47.92 -16.27 -79.50
C LYS A 14 -49.38 -16.66 -79.21
N ALA A 15 -50.19 -15.75 -78.68
CA ALA A 15 -51.61 -16.02 -78.40
C ALA A 15 -52.52 -14.95 -79.01
N VAL A 16 -53.70 -15.38 -79.46
CA VAL A 16 -54.70 -14.53 -80.13
C VAL A 16 -55.24 -13.48 -79.15
N ALA A 17 -55.08 -12.20 -79.49
CA ALA A 17 -55.62 -11.09 -78.72
C ALA A 17 -57.13 -10.96 -78.97
N LEU A 18 -57.94 -11.10 -77.92
CA LEU A 18 -59.33 -10.65 -77.95
C LEU A 18 -59.33 -9.12 -77.90
N THR A 19 -59.73 -8.53 -79.02
CA THR A 19 -59.65 -7.11 -79.34
C THR A 19 -60.36 -6.22 -78.32
N ASN A 20 -59.61 -5.36 -77.61
CA ASN A 20 -60.12 -4.10 -77.08
C ASN A 20 -59.31 -2.94 -77.68
N PRO A 21 -59.87 -2.20 -78.66
CA PRO A 21 -59.15 -1.18 -79.43
C PRO A 21 -58.80 0.10 -78.64
N ASN A 22 -59.11 0.17 -77.35
CA ASN A 22 -58.85 1.35 -76.50
C ASN A 22 -57.68 1.17 -75.50
N LEU A 23 -56.98 0.04 -75.54
CA LEU A 23 -55.90 -0.25 -74.59
C LEU A 23 -54.61 0.50 -74.98
N ARG A 24 -54.42 1.74 -74.50
CA ARG A 24 -53.23 2.54 -74.88
C ARG A 24 -52.02 2.43 -73.95
N TYR A 25 -52.16 2.16 -72.64
CA TYR A 25 -51.01 1.98 -71.71
C TYR A 25 -51.35 1.13 -70.47
N CYS A 26 -50.43 0.28 -70.02
CA CYS A 26 -50.45 -0.39 -68.70
C CYS A 26 -49.05 -0.39 -68.07
N ASN A 27 -48.95 -0.11 -66.77
CA ASN A 27 -47.69 -0.04 -66.04
C ASN A 27 -47.48 -1.34 -65.26
N TYR A 28 -46.54 -2.18 -65.72
CA TYR A 28 -46.14 -3.43 -65.05
C TYR A 28 -44.63 -3.45 -64.83
N LEU A 29 -44.21 -4.07 -63.73
CA LEU A 29 -42.80 -4.34 -63.40
C LEU A 29 -42.19 -5.51 -64.19
N ASN A 30 -42.99 -6.30 -64.93
CA ASN A 30 -42.52 -7.38 -65.82
C ASN A 30 -43.57 -7.72 -66.90
N THR A 31 -43.10 -8.18 -68.06
CA THR A 31 -43.67 -7.85 -69.37
C THR A 31 -44.65 -8.84 -70.02
N ASN A 32 -45.25 -9.81 -69.34
CA ASN A 32 -46.03 -10.88 -70.02
C ASN A 32 -47.29 -11.42 -69.28
N ILE A 33 -48.12 -10.60 -68.63
CA ILE A 33 -49.30 -11.10 -67.87
C ILE A 33 -50.60 -10.45 -68.37
N ILE A 34 -51.61 -11.27 -68.71
CA ILE A 34 -52.88 -10.87 -69.38
C ILE A 34 -54.13 -11.14 -68.47
N CYS A 35 -53.97 -11.50 -67.19
CA CYS A 35 -55.08 -11.73 -66.25
C CYS A 35 -54.84 -11.04 -64.88
N LYS A 36 -55.91 -10.80 -64.10
CA LYS A 36 -55.82 -10.22 -62.74
C LYS A 36 -55.40 -11.27 -61.71
N THR A 37 -54.49 -10.89 -60.81
CA THR A 37 -54.20 -11.65 -59.58
C THR A 37 -55.43 -11.64 -58.65
N TYR A 38 -55.61 -12.68 -57.84
CA TYR A 38 -56.75 -12.79 -56.90
C TYR A 38 -56.75 -11.73 -55.80
N ASP A 39 -55.60 -11.12 -55.52
CA ASP A 39 -55.42 -10.10 -54.50
C ASP A 39 -55.81 -8.72 -55.06
N LYS A 40 -57.10 -8.38 -54.94
CA LYS A 40 -57.80 -7.09 -55.10
C LYS A 40 -56.96 -5.82 -55.38
N ILE A 41 -56.22 -5.76 -56.48
CA ILE A 41 -55.66 -4.51 -57.02
C ILE A 41 -56.63 -3.98 -58.08
N THR A 42 -57.30 -2.88 -57.76
CA THR A 42 -58.24 -2.20 -58.65
C THR A 42 -57.50 -1.55 -59.82
N CYS A 43 -57.56 -2.17 -61.00
CA CYS A 43 -57.33 -1.51 -62.28
C CYS A 43 -58.68 -1.31 -62.99
N LYS A 44 -58.81 -0.18 -63.69
CA LYS A 44 -60.05 0.46 -64.13
C LYS A 44 -60.84 -0.27 -65.25
N ASN A 45 -60.60 -1.55 -65.52
CA ASN A 45 -61.38 -2.39 -66.45
C ASN A 45 -61.38 -3.87 -66.01
N ASP A 46 -62.48 -4.58 -66.29
CA ASP A 46 -62.73 -5.98 -65.91
C ASP A 46 -61.93 -7.00 -66.74
N LEU A 47 -60.70 -7.29 -66.32
CA LEU A 47 -59.97 -8.50 -66.73
C LEU A 47 -60.45 -9.72 -65.91
N PRO A 48 -60.53 -10.92 -66.52
CA PRO A 48 -60.86 -12.15 -65.80
C PRO A 48 -59.75 -12.57 -64.82
N LEU A 49 -60.15 -13.27 -63.74
CA LEU A 49 -59.24 -13.90 -62.79
C LEU A 49 -58.53 -15.08 -63.46
N CYS A 50 -57.23 -15.26 -63.21
CA CYS A 50 -56.48 -16.39 -63.73
C CYS A 50 -57.06 -17.71 -63.19
N ASP A 51 -57.44 -18.66 -64.05
CA ASP A 51 -57.99 -19.95 -63.64
C ASP A 51 -56.92 -20.74 -62.83
N ASN A 52 -57.20 -21.00 -61.55
CA ASN A 52 -56.29 -21.73 -60.64
C ASN A 52 -56.94 -23.06 -60.21
N PRO A 53 -56.53 -24.21 -60.76
CA PRO A 53 -57.10 -25.53 -60.41
C PRO A 53 -56.72 -26.01 -58.99
N GLY A 54 -56.50 -25.10 -58.03
CA GLY A 54 -56.28 -25.41 -56.60
C GLY A 54 -54.91 -25.98 -56.24
N LYS A 55 -53.94 -25.97 -57.18
CA LYS A 55 -52.61 -26.57 -56.98
C LYS A 55 -51.44 -25.59 -57.09
N ARG A 56 -51.66 -24.35 -57.54
CA ARG A 56 -50.60 -23.34 -57.74
C ARG A 56 -50.74 -22.20 -56.74
N CYS A 57 -49.61 -21.64 -56.34
CA CYS A 57 -49.49 -20.51 -55.41
C CYS A 57 -48.31 -19.62 -55.76
N GLY A 58 -48.21 -18.47 -55.10
CA GLY A 58 -47.19 -17.46 -55.37
C GLY A 58 -47.80 -16.17 -55.92
N LEU A 59 -46.95 -15.18 -56.22
CA LEU A 59 -47.36 -13.83 -56.65
C LEU A 59 -48.43 -13.79 -57.76
N LEU A 60 -48.43 -14.77 -58.68
CA LEU A 60 -49.39 -14.83 -59.79
C LEU A 60 -50.68 -15.61 -59.47
N TYR A 61 -50.63 -16.53 -58.51
CA TYR A 61 -51.69 -17.52 -58.25
C TYR A 61 -52.36 -17.34 -56.88
N GLY A 62 -51.84 -16.45 -56.03
CA GLY A 62 -52.36 -16.19 -54.70
C GLY A 62 -51.91 -17.22 -53.66
N PRO A 63 -52.49 -17.17 -52.44
CA PRO A 63 -52.18 -18.08 -51.35
C PRO A 63 -52.79 -19.47 -51.57
N CYS A 64 -52.17 -20.47 -50.94
CA CYS A 64 -52.73 -21.81 -50.85
C CYS A 64 -53.98 -21.86 -49.95
N PRO A 65 -54.83 -22.90 -50.11
CA PRO A 65 -55.89 -23.19 -49.16
C PRO A 65 -55.36 -23.31 -47.73
N SER A 66 -56.19 -22.96 -46.74
CA SER A 66 -55.82 -23.00 -45.32
C SER A 66 -55.22 -24.36 -44.91
N GLY A 67 -54.13 -24.32 -44.14
CA GLY A 67 -53.37 -25.51 -43.74
C GLY A 67 -52.38 -26.05 -44.77
N GLN A 68 -52.24 -25.42 -45.95
CA GLN A 68 -51.25 -25.79 -46.96
C GLN A 68 -50.11 -24.77 -47.08
N CYS A 69 -48.97 -25.24 -47.56
CA CYS A 69 -47.75 -24.49 -47.73
C CYS A 69 -47.47 -24.26 -49.21
N CYS A 70 -46.90 -23.10 -49.54
CA CYS A 70 -46.48 -22.79 -50.89
C CYS A 70 -44.99 -23.08 -51.05
N ASN A 71 -44.63 -24.08 -51.85
CA ASN A 71 -43.23 -24.44 -52.06
C ASN A 71 -42.50 -23.43 -52.97
N LYS A 72 -41.18 -23.53 -53.08
CA LYS A 72 -40.36 -22.63 -53.94
C LYS A 72 -40.75 -22.64 -55.42
N ASN A 73 -41.41 -23.71 -55.87
CA ASN A 73 -41.83 -23.89 -57.26
C ASN A 73 -43.28 -23.39 -57.51
N GLY A 74 -43.93 -22.80 -56.50
CA GLY A 74 -45.28 -22.24 -56.62
C GLY A 74 -46.39 -23.31 -56.61
N TYR A 75 -46.22 -24.39 -55.86
CA TYR A 75 -47.25 -25.42 -55.65
C TYR A 75 -47.70 -25.52 -54.21
N CYS A 76 -48.99 -25.82 -54.01
CA CYS A 76 -49.59 -26.05 -52.70
C CYS A 76 -49.47 -27.50 -52.25
N GLY A 77 -49.14 -27.71 -50.98
CA GLY A 77 -49.10 -29.03 -50.35
C GLY A 77 -48.79 -28.96 -48.85
N THR A 78 -48.89 -30.10 -48.17
CA THR A 78 -48.70 -30.20 -46.70
C THR A 78 -47.41 -30.91 -46.28
N GLY A 79 -46.71 -31.54 -47.24
CA GLY A 79 -45.48 -32.29 -46.98
C GLY A 79 -44.27 -31.40 -46.70
N SER A 80 -43.18 -32.01 -46.20
CA SER A 80 -41.95 -31.28 -45.88
C SER A 80 -41.36 -30.53 -47.08
N ASP A 81 -41.48 -31.05 -48.31
CA ASP A 81 -41.03 -30.37 -49.53
C ASP A 81 -41.77 -29.06 -49.83
N PHE A 82 -42.93 -28.86 -49.19
CA PHE A 82 -43.76 -27.67 -49.33
C PHE A 82 -43.59 -26.73 -48.16
N CYS A 83 -43.57 -27.27 -46.95
CA CYS A 83 -43.65 -26.48 -45.72
C CYS A 83 -42.30 -26.05 -45.15
N ASN A 84 -41.18 -26.68 -45.53
CA ASN A 84 -39.89 -26.35 -44.92
C ASN A 84 -39.34 -25.01 -45.41
N SER A 85 -39.02 -24.09 -44.49
CA SER A 85 -38.34 -22.85 -44.86
C SER A 85 -36.97 -23.10 -45.49
N SER A 86 -36.22 -24.11 -45.02
CA SER A 86 -34.96 -24.53 -45.66
C SER A 86 -35.12 -25.04 -47.10
N LYS A 87 -36.32 -25.44 -47.51
CA LYS A 87 -36.65 -25.88 -48.88
C LYS A 87 -37.32 -24.78 -49.72
N GLY A 88 -37.38 -23.55 -49.20
CA GLY A 88 -37.90 -22.37 -49.89
C GLY A 88 -39.41 -22.23 -49.86
N CYS A 89 -40.06 -22.65 -48.76
CA CYS A 89 -41.47 -22.31 -48.53
C CYS A 89 -41.68 -20.78 -48.52
N GLN A 90 -42.77 -20.31 -49.14
CA GLN A 90 -43.11 -18.90 -49.30
C GLN A 90 -44.18 -18.45 -48.27
N PRO A 91 -43.81 -17.72 -47.20
CA PRO A 91 -44.72 -17.43 -46.07
C PRO A 91 -45.88 -16.49 -46.39
N GLU A 92 -45.77 -15.69 -47.46
CA GLU A 92 -46.84 -14.80 -47.93
C GLU A 92 -48.00 -15.59 -48.57
N TYR A 93 -47.72 -16.79 -49.08
CA TYR A 93 -48.66 -17.60 -49.86
C TYR A 93 -48.97 -18.95 -49.22
N GLY A 94 -48.47 -19.25 -48.02
CA GLY A 94 -48.75 -20.50 -47.31
C GLY A 94 -48.13 -20.60 -45.91
N GLU A 95 -48.52 -21.62 -45.16
CA GLU A 95 -48.17 -21.78 -43.73
C GLU A 95 -46.77 -22.42 -43.51
N CYS A 96 -45.71 -21.65 -43.70
CA CYS A 96 -44.33 -22.17 -43.62
C CYS A 96 -43.86 -22.52 -42.20
N ARG A 97 -43.11 -23.63 -42.10
CA ARG A 97 -42.52 -24.16 -40.87
C ARG A 97 -41.06 -23.75 -40.71
N CYS A 98 -40.68 -23.41 -39.48
CA CYS A 98 -39.34 -23.00 -39.08
C CYS A 98 -38.91 -23.65 -37.75
N GLY A 99 -37.62 -23.57 -37.43
CA GLY A 99 -37.03 -24.15 -36.24
C GLY A 99 -35.90 -25.14 -36.56
N LYS A 100 -35.32 -25.77 -35.53
CA LYS A 100 -34.16 -26.68 -35.64
C LYS A 100 -34.26 -27.76 -36.74
N ASN A 101 -35.47 -28.28 -36.98
CA ASN A 101 -35.71 -29.32 -38.00
C ASN A 101 -36.21 -28.77 -39.34
N TYR A 102 -36.59 -27.49 -39.39
CA TYR A 102 -37.30 -26.92 -40.53
C TYR A 102 -36.52 -25.80 -41.27
N GLY A 103 -35.51 -25.23 -40.61
CA GLY A 103 -34.70 -24.12 -41.11
C GLY A 103 -35.23 -22.75 -40.68
N SER A 104 -34.58 -21.70 -41.18
CA SER A 104 -34.89 -20.32 -40.84
C SER A 104 -35.88 -19.70 -41.83
N CYS A 105 -36.77 -18.83 -41.35
CA CYS A 105 -37.69 -18.07 -42.18
C CYS A 105 -36.97 -17.15 -43.18
N LEU A 106 -37.67 -16.76 -44.25
CA LEU A 106 -37.20 -15.74 -45.19
C LEU A 106 -36.94 -14.41 -44.45
N SER A 107 -36.06 -13.56 -45.00
CA SER A 107 -35.80 -12.23 -44.44
C SER A 107 -37.14 -11.50 -44.19
N ASP A 108 -37.24 -10.83 -43.05
CA ASP A 108 -38.41 -10.07 -42.58
C ASP A 108 -39.53 -10.91 -41.94
N TYR A 109 -39.33 -12.23 -41.81
CA TYR A 109 -40.24 -13.12 -41.09
C TYR A 109 -39.63 -13.68 -39.80
N CYS A 110 -40.49 -13.82 -38.80
CA CYS A 110 -40.17 -14.30 -37.47
C CYS A 110 -40.57 -15.76 -37.33
N CYS A 111 -39.78 -16.53 -36.59
CA CYS A 111 -40.13 -17.89 -36.25
C CYS A 111 -40.85 -17.92 -34.89
N SER A 112 -42.15 -18.19 -34.87
CA SER A 112 -42.93 -18.26 -33.63
C SER A 112 -42.49 -19.41 -32.72
N LYS A 113 -42.90 -19.40 -31.45
CA LYS A 113 -42.73 -20.53 -30.51
C LYS A 113 -43.24 -21.86 -31.06
N LYS A 114 -44.28 -21.80 -31.91
CA LYS A 114 -44.92 -22.97 -32.52
C LYS A 114 -44.19 -23.47 -33.77
N GLY A 115 -43.12 -22.82 -34.20
CA GLY A 115 -42.34 -23.22 -35.37
C GLY A 115 -43.00 -22.86 -36.70
N TYR A 116 -43.64 -21.69 -36.77
CA TYR A 116 -44.21 -21.14 -38.00
C TYR A 116 -43.64 -19.76 -38.31
N CYS A 117 -43.48 -19.45 -39.59
CA CYS A 117 -43.05 -18.14 -40.08
C CYS A 117 -44.21 -17.16 -40.15
N GLY A 118 -43.99 -15.94 -39.68
CA GLY A 118 -44.96 -14.85 -39.79
C GLY A 118 -44.36 -13.51 -39.38
N ASN A 119 -45.02 -12.41 -39.71
CA ASN A 119 -44.51 -11.04 -39.49
C ASN A 119 -45.34 -10.23 -38.46
N THR A 120 -46.35 -10.86 -37.84
CA THR A 120 -47.17 -10.20 -36.80
C THR A 120 -46.60 -10.41 -35.40
N ALA A 121 -47.05 -9.63 -34.43
CA ALA A 121 -46.59 -9.68 -33.04
C ALA A 121 -46.69 -11.09 -32.39
N ASN A 122 -47.63 -11.94 -32.84
CA ASN A 122 -47.77 -13.31 -32.34
C ASN A 122 -46.60 -14.23 -32.77
N TYR A 123 -45.93 -13.90 -33.87
CA TYR A 123 -44.77 -14.62 -34.38
C TYR A 123 -43.48 -13.99 -33.89
N CYS A 124 -43.44 -12.66 -33.87
CA CYS A 124 -42.22 -11.89 -33.68
C CYS A 124 -41.89 -11.58 -32.22
N SER A 125 -42.85 -11.60 -31.31
CA SER A 125 -42.59 -11.21 -29.92
C SER A 125 -41.75 -12.27 -29.18
N THR A 126 -40.62 -11.85 -28.62
CA THR A 126 -39.79 -12.68 -27.74
C THR A 126 -40.54 -13.14 -26.49
N SER A 127 -41.41 -12.30 -25.91
CA SER A 127 -42.25 -12.68 -24.76
C SER A 127 -43.29 -13.75 -25.09
N LYS A 128 -43.65 -13.90 -26.38
CA LYS A 128 -44.49 -15.01 -26.89
C LYS A 128 -43.67 -16.21 -27.38
N GLY A 129 -42.34 -16.19 -27.19
CA GLY A 129 -41.43 -17.27 -27.49
C GLY A 129 -40.94 -17.32 -28.93
N CYS A 130 -40.80 -16.18 -29.60
CA CYS A 130 -40.12 -16.12 -30.90
C CYS A 130 -38.71 -16.74 -30.83
N GLN A 131 -38.36 -17.55 -31.83
CA GLN A 131 -37.10 -18.28 -31.93
C GLN A 131 -36.11 -17.48 -32.79
N SER A 132 -35.22 -16.71 -32.13
CA SER A 132 -34.28 -15.79 -32.79
C SER A 132 -33.23 -16.46 -33.68
N GLU A 133 -32.90 -17.74 -33.45
CA GLU A 133 -32.01 -18.52 -34.32
C GLU A 133 -32.63 -18.83 -35.69
N PHE A 134 -33.97 -18.82 -35.79
CA PHE A 134 -34.71 -19.27 -36.97
C PHE A 134 -35.59 -18.19 -37.60
N GLY A 135 -35.56 -16.95 -37.10
CA GLY A 135 -36.28 -15.81 -37.68
C GLY A 135 -36.03 -14.49 -36.95
N GLN A 136 -36.48 -13.38 -37.53
CA GLN A 136 -36.17 -12.02 -37.03
C GLN A 136 -37.13 -11.55 -35.93
N CYS A 137 -36.88 -11.93 -34.67
CA CYS A 137 -37.74 -11.51 -33.57
C CYS A 137 -37.79 -9.97 -33.38
N ASN A 138 -38.94 -9.49 -32.90
CA ASN A 138 -39.29 -8.09 -32.63
C ASN A 138 -39.30 -7.13 -33.83
N ASN A 139 -39.23 -7.62 -35.07
CA ASN A 139 -39.15 -6.77 -36.28
C ASN A 139 -38.03 -5.71 -36.17
N GLY A 140 -36.89 -6.08 -35.59
CA GLY A 140 -35.77 -5.17 -35.37
C GLY A 140 -35.99 -4.13 -34.26
N ARG A 141 -37.02 -4.27 -33.41
CA ARG A 141 -37.20 -3.42 -32.22
C ARG A 141 -36.55 -4.00 -30.97
N CYS A 142 -36.11 -3.12 -30.08
CA CYS A 142 -35.45 -3.43 -28.82
C CYS A 142 -35.80 -2.40 -27.75
N GLY A 143 -35.41 -2.66 -26.50
CA GLY A 143 -35.70 -1.80 -25.35
C GLY A 143 -36.56 -2.52 -24.33
N SER A 144 -36.92 -1.84 -23.23
CA SER A 144 -37.66 -2.43 -22.10
C SER A 144 -38.95 -3.18 -22.48
N ASN A 145 -39.63 -2.76 -23.57
CA ASN A 145 -40.87 -3.39 -24.05
C ASN A 145 -40.66 -4.51 -25.08
N TYR A 146 -39.47 -4.63 -25.68
CA TYR A 146 -39.18 -5.56 -26.79
C TYR A 146 -38.04 -6.53 -26.46
N GLY A 147 -37.22 -6.26 -25.46
CA GLY A 147 -36.06 -7.08 -25.10
C GLY A 147 -34.80 -6.71 -25.89
N GLU A 148 -33.84 -7.63 -25.87
CA GLU A 148 -32.51 -7.46 -26.47
C GLU A 148 -32.51 -7.61 -28.00
N CYS A 149 -31.54 -6.96 -28.64
CA CYS A 149 -31.24 -7.15 -30.05
C CYS A 149 -30.58 -8.52 -30.35
N PRO A 150 -30.82 -9.09 -31.54
CA PRO A 150 -30.08 -10.25 -32.03
C PRO A 150 -28.56 -9.99 -32.10
N SER A 151 -27.77 -11.05 -31.96
CA SER A 151 -26.30 -11.06 -31.76
C SER A 151 -25.53 -9.93 -32.47
N ASP A 152 -24.69 -9.25 -31.68
CA ASP A 152 -23.76 -8.17 -32.05
C ASP A 152 -24.40 -6.87 -32.58
N GLN A 153 -25.72 -6.73 -32.47
CA GLN A 153 -26.42 -5.49 -32.79
C GLN A 153 -26.67 -4.63 -31.54
N CYS A 154 -26.74 -3.33 -31.79
CA CYS A 154 -26.91 -2.30 -30.79
C CYS A 154 -28.36 -1.85 -30.73
N CYS A 155 -28.86 -1.59 -29.53
CA CYS A 155 -30.18 -1.01 -29.37
C CYS A 155 -30.08 0.52 -29.35
N SER A 156 -30.55 1.19 -30.39
CA SER A 156 -30.52 2.66 -30.46
C SER A 156 -31.43 3.31 -29.40
N LYS A 157 -31.26 4.62 -29.16
CA LYS A 157 -32.17 5.42 -28.31
C LYS A 157 -33.64 5.31 -28.72
N LYS A 158 -33.89 5.07 -30.02
CA LYS A 158 -35.24 4.96 -30.59
C LYS A 158 -35.83 3.55 -30.49
N GLY A 159 -35.14 2.59 -29.86
CA GLY A 159 -35.62 1.23 -29.66
C GLY A 159 -35.57 0.36 -30.91
N TYR A 160 -34.54 0.55 -31.73
CA TYR A 160 -34.27 -0.27 -32.92
C TYR A 160 -32.88 -0.89 -32.86
N CYS A 161 -32.76 -2.10 -33.38
CA CYS A 161 -31.52 -2.85 -33.55
C CYS A 161 -30.78 -2.42 -34.81
N GLY A 162 -29.46 -2.27 -34.70
CA GLY A 162 -28.58 -2.03 -35.83
C GLY A 162 -27.11 -2.02 -35.44
N THR A 163 -26.22 -2.00 -36.41
CA THR A 163 -24.77 -2.15 -36.19
C THR A 163 -23.95 -0.87 -36.45
N THR A 164 -24.59 0.21 -36.92
CA THR A 164 -23.89 1.46 -37.23
C THR A 164 -23.78 2.37 -36.00
N SER A 165 -22.89 3.36 -36.04
CA SER A 165 -22.62 4.29 -34.92
C SER A 165 -23.85 5.08 -34.44
N THR A 166 -24.88 5.26 -35.27
CA THR A 166 -26.15 5.87 -34.88
C THR A 166 -26.97 4.98 -33.93
N TYR A 167 -26.80 3.66 -34.03
CA TYR A 167 -27.40 2.67 -33.14
C TYR A 167 -26.49 2.35 -31.96
N CYS A 168 -25.18 2.27 -32.22
CA CYS A 168 -24.20 1.74 -31.29
C CYS A 168 -23.59 2.78 -30.35
N SER A 169 -23.53 4.06 -30.71
CA SER A 169 -22.86 5.04 -29.85
C SER A 169 -23.67 5.32 -28.59
N ILE A 170 -23.03 5.23 -27.42
CA ILE A 170 -23.61 5.70 -26.15
C ILE A 170 -23.96 7.20 -26.23
N SER A 171 -23.15 8.02 -26.94
CA SER A 171 -23.46 9.44 -27.12
C SER A 171 -24.73 9.70 -27.92
N ASN A 172 -25.12 8.75 -28.78
CA ASN A 172 -26.38 8.78 -29.53
C ASN A 172 -27.54 8.11 -28.77
N GLY A 173 -27.30 7.70 -27.52
CA GLY A 173 -28.28 7.08 -26.63
C GLY A 173 -28.50 5.59 -26.88
N CYS A 174 -27.48 4.86 -27.35
CA CYS A 174 -27.53 3.41 -27.36
C CYS A 174 -27.88 2.86 -25.97
N GLN A 175 -28.77 1.87 -25.90
CA GLN A 175 -29.30 1.27 -24.69
C GLN A 175 -28.52 -0.03 -24.39
N PRO A 176 -27.54 0.00 -23.47
CA PRO A 176 -26.62 -1.12 -23.26
C PRO A 176 -27.28 -2.35 -22.63
N GLU A 177 -28.43 -2.19 -21.96
CA GLU A 177 -29.24 -3.31 -21.43
C GLU A 177 -29.94 -4.11 -22.53
N PHE A 178 -30.05 -3.56 -23.74
CA PHE A 178 -30.84 -4.14 -24.83
C PHE A 178 -30.04 -4.35 -26.13
N GLY A 179 -28.73 -4.08 -26.13
CA GLY A 179 -27.85 -4.34 -27.28
C GLY A 179 -26.39 -3.94 -27.06
N GLN A 180 -25.48 -4.33 -27.96
CA GLN A 180 -24.03 -4.17 -27.80
C GLN A 180 -23.52 -2.79 -28.22
N CYS A 181 -23.64 -1.80 -27.35
CA CYS A 181 -23.15 -0.46 -27.64
C CYS A 181 -21.61 -0.40 -27.91
N ASN A 182 -21.22 0.55 -28.75
CA ASN A 182 -19.85 0.94 -29.15
C ASN A 182 -19.07 -0.02 -30.07
N ASN A 183 -19.67 -1.08 -30.62
CA ASN A 183 -18.97 -2.04 -31.49
C ASN A 183 -17.67 -2.55 -30.83
N GLY A 184 -17.74 -2.82 -29.52
CA GLY A 184 -16.60 -3.24 -28.70
C GLY A 184 -15.55 -2.17 -28.38
N ARG A 185 -15.77 -0.88 -28.70
CA ARG A 185 -14.84 0.21 -28.34
C ARG A 185 -15.15 0.86 -26.99
N CYS A 186 -14.11 1.40 -26.35
CA CYS A 186 -14.18 2.10 -25.07
C CYS A 186 -13.10 3.19 -24.96
N GLY A 187 -13.19 4.03 -23.94
CA GLY A 187 -12.27 5.14 -23.70
C GLY A 187 -12.99 6.49 -23.70
N GLY A 188 -12.25 7.60 -23.56
CA GLY A 188 -12.83 8.94 -23.43
C GLY A 188 -13.84 9.33 -24.52
N SER A 189 -13.65 8.85 -25.75
CA SER A 189 -14.56 9.13 -26.88
C SER A 189 -15.71 8.14 -27.05
N TYR A 190 -15.65 6.96 -26.42
CA TYR A 190 -16.62 5.87 -26.62
C TYR A 190 -17.37 5.50 -25.33
N GLY A 191 -16.88 5.92 -24.16
CA GLY A 191 -17.48 5.60 -22.87
C GLY A 191 -16.99 4.27 -22.30
N LYS A 192 -17.74 3.76 -21.30
CA LYS A 192 -17.41 2.55 -20.55
C LYS A 192 -17.79 1.28 -21.31
N CYS A 193 -17.08 0.20 -21.01
CA CYS A 193 -17.47 -1.14 -21.43
C CYS A 193 -18.72 -1.64 -20.69
N PRO A 194 -19.42 -2.66 -21.23
CA PRO A 194 -20.45 -3.39 -20.51
C PRO A 194 -19.95 -3.96 -19.18
N SER A 195 -20.89 -4.31 -18.30
CA SER A 195 -20.58 -4.94 -17.01
C SER A 195 -19.60 -6.12 -17.18
N ASP A 196 -18.65 -6.24 -16.25
CA ASP A 196 -17.59 -7.25 -16.22
C ASP A 196 -16.51 -7.17 -17.32
N HIS A 197 -16.61 -6.22 -18.26
CA HIS A 197 -15.61 -6.01 -19.30
C HIS A 197 -14.59 -4.94 -18.91
N CYS A 198 -13.37 -5.13 -19.42
CA CYS A 198 -12.24 -4.23 -19.23
C CYS A 198 -11.97 -3.43 -20.48
N CYS A 199 -11.58 -2.17 -20.31
CA CYS A 199 -11.16 -1.34 -21.43
C CYS A 199 -9.66 -1.44 -21.62
N SER A 200 -9.21 -2.08 -22.70
CA SER A 200 -7.78 -2.21 -23.00
C SER A 200 -7.13 -0.86 -23.30
N LYS A 201 -5.79 -0.81 -23.27
CA LYS A 201 -5.00 0.37 -23.69
C LYS A 201 -5.35 0.87 -25.10
N LYS A 202 -5.78 -0.03 -25.99
CA LYS A 202 -6.15 0.26 -27.37
C LYS A 202 -7.60 0.76 -27.53
N GLY A 203 -8.37 0.87 -26.45
CA GLY A 203 -9.75 1.35 -26.49
C GLY A 203 -10.74 0.29 -26.98
N TYR A 204 -10.51 -0.97 -26.62
CA TYR A 204 -11.44 -2.07 -26.89
C TYR A 204 -11.86 -2.77 -25.60
N CYS A 205 -13.12 -3.20 -25.55
CA CYS A 205 -13.72 -3.99 -24.49
C CYS A 205 -13.36 -5.47 -24.62
N GLY A 206 -13.07 -6.11 -23.49
CA GLY A 206 -12.81 -7.55 -23.44
C GLY A 206 -12.53 -8.01 -22.01
N THR A 207 -12.50 -9.32 -21.81
CA THR A 207 -12.31 -9.96 -20.50
C THR A 207 -10.96 -10.66 -20.35
N SER A 208 -10.15 -10.69 -21.41
CA SER A 208 -8.88 -11.42 -21.40
C SER A 208 -7.76 -10.61 -20.69
N PRO A 209 -6.66 -11.27 -20.30
CA PRO A 209 -5.53 -10.65 -19.60
C PRO A 209 -5.01 -9.34 -20.23
N THR A 210 -4.92 -9.29 -21.56
CA THR A 210 -4.40 -8.13 -22.31
C THR A 210 -5.32 -6.91 -22.22
N PHE A 211 -6.58 -7.11 -21.85
CA PHE A 211 -7.57 -6.06 -21.67
C PHE A 211 -7.65 -5.63 -20.21
N CYS A 212 -7.60 -6.58 -19.29
CA CYS A 212 -7.95 -6.37 -17.90
C CYS A 212 -6.78 -6.00 -16.99
N TYR A 213 -5.55 -6.36 -17.32
CA TYR A 213 -4.44 -6.17 -16.39
C TYR A 213 -3.95 -4.72 -16.42
N THR A 214 -3.78 -4.11 -15.25
CA THR A 214 -3.27 -2.74 -15.17
C THR A 214 -1.87 -2.62 -15.76
N ASN A 215 -1.01 -3.64 -15.61
CA ASN A 215 0.31 -3.66 -16.24
C ASN A 215 0.28 -3.78 -17.78
N LYS A 216 -0.88 -4.09 -18.38
CA LYS A 216 -1.12 -4.07 -19.83
C LYS A 216 -1.85 -2.81 -20.30
N GLY A 217 -2.12 -1.87 -19.38
CA GLY A 217 -2.70 -0.57 -19.68
C GLY A 217 -4.23 -0.55 -19.73
N CYS A 218 -4.89 -1.37 -18.91
CA CYS A 218 -6.33 -1.27 -18.72
C CYS A 218 -6.75 0.15 -18.27
N GLN A 219 -7.79 0.71 -18.87
CA GLN A 219 -8.29 2.05 -18.61
C GLN A 219 -9.41 2.03 -17.57
N LEU A 220 -9.07 2.44 -16.35
CA LEU A 220 -9.92 2.31 -15.15
C LEU A 220 -11.24 3.07 -15.18
N GLU A 221 -11.26 4.25 -15.81
CA GLU A 221 -12.49 5.03 -15.92
C GLU A 221 -13.51 4.38 -16.86
N PHE A 222 -13.06 3.44 -17.71
CA PHE A 222 -13.84 2.86 -18.79
C PHE A 222 -14.03 1.35 -18.69
N GLY A 223 -13.50 0.68 -17.66
CA GLY A 223 -13.72 -0.76 -17.46
C GLY A 223 -13.16 -1.31 -16.14
N ASN A 224 -13.43 -2.59 -15.89
CA ASN A 224 -13.13 -3.27 -14.62
C ASN A 224 -11.70 -3.81 -14.55
N CYS A 225 -10.71 -2.95 -14.28
CA CYS A 225 -9.31 -3.35 -14.29
C CYS A 225 -8.87 -4.17 -13.07
N ARG A 226 -8.01 -5.16 -13.33
CA ARG A 226 -7.41 -6.07 -12.35
C ARG A 226 -6.09 -5.54 -11.82
N CYS A 227 -5.85 -5.77 -10.53
CA CYS A 227 -4.63 -5.43 -9.81
C CYS A 227 -4.23 -6.56 -8.86
N GLY A 228 -3.00 -6.50 -8.38
CA GLY A 228 -2.41 -7.54 -7.53
C GLY A 228 -1.18 -8.15 -8.15
N ASP A 229 -0.68 -9.19 -7.50
CA ASP A 229 0.45 -9.97 -8.01
C ASP A 229 0.14 -10.54 -9.40
N GLY A 230 1.07 -10.40 -10.34
CA GLY A 230 0.88 -10.76 -11.75
C GLY A 230 -0.01 -9.82 -12.59
N TYR A 231 -0.87 -8.99 -11.98
CA TYR A 231 -1.79 -8.08 -12.69
C TYR A 231 -1.27 -6.63 -12.79
N GLY A 232 -0.51 -6.18 -11.79
CA GLY A 232 0.01 -4.82 -11.68
C GLY A 232 -0.66 -3.99 -10.58
N SER A 233 -0.25 -2.73 -10.46
CA SER A 233 -0.77 -1.80 -9.46
C SER A 233 -1.84 -0.88 -10.05
N CYS A 234 -2.76 -0.43 -9.20
CA CYS A 234 -3.70 0.63 -9.57
C CYS A 234 -2.96 1.98 -9.71
N PRO A 235 -3.43 2.88 -10.58
CA PRO A 235 -2.97 4.26 -10.65
C PRO A 235 -3.19 5.03 -9.35
N ASP A 236 -2.53 6.18 -9.24
CA ASP A 236 -2.66 7.07 -8.11
C ASP A 236 -4.12 7.44 -7.84
N GLY A 237 -4.51 7.36 -6.57
CA GLY A 237 -5.88 7.63 -6.11
C GLY A 237 -6.80 6.40 -6.11
N TYR A 238 -6.38 5.28 -6.70
CA TYR A 238 -7.14 4.02 -6.71
C TYR A 238 -6.57 3.00 -5.74
N CYS A 239 -7.44 2.13 -5.24
CA CYS A 239 -7.13 1.09 -4.28
C CYS A 239 -7.33 -0.29 -4.89
N CYS A 240 -6.48 -1.24 -4.51
CA CYS A 240 -6.60 -2.61 -4.96
C CYS A 240 -7.37 -3.43 -3.92
N SER A 241 -8.59 -3.87 -4.25
CA SER A 241 -9.43 -4.64 -3.33
C SER A 241 -8.85 -6.04 -3.04
N LYS A 242 -9.37 -6.71 -2.01
CA LYS A 242 -9.04 -8.11 -1.72
C LYS A 242 -9.27 -9.06 -2.91
N LYS A 243 -10.24 -8.73 -3.77
CA LYS A 243 -10.58 -9.51 -4.98
C LYS A 243 -9.67 -9.19 -6.18
N GLY A 244 -8.71 -8.26 -6.05
CA GLY A 244 -7.77 -7.91 -7.11
C GLY A 244 -8.38 -7.04 -8.20
N TYR A 245 -9.24 -6.08 -7.81
CA TYR A 245 -9.81 -5.07 -8.70
C TYR A 245 -9.48 -3.68 -8.18
N CYS A 246 -9.26 -2.74 -9.10
CA CYS A 246 -9.03 -1.33 -8.76
C CYS A 246 -10.34 -0.57 -8.57
N GLY A 247 -10.40 0.31 -7.58
CA GLY A 247 -11.56 1.15 -7.31
C GLY A 247 -11.33 2.15 -6.18
N THR A 248 -12.31 3.00 -5.91
CA THR A 248 -12.21 4.10 -4.93
C THR A 248 -13.20 3.99 -3.77
N THR A 249 -14.11 3.02 -3.80
CA THR A 249 -15.13 2.84 -2.75
C THR A 249 -14.54 2.14 -1.51
N LYS A 250 -15.34 2.09 -0.44
CA LYS A 250 -14.92 1.53 0.85
C LYS A 250 -14.41 0.09 0.73
N ASP A 251 -15.10 -0.75 -0.05
CA ASP A 251 -14.76 -2.17 -0.26
C ASP A 251 -13.40 -2.38 -0.96
N TYR A 252 -12.91 -1.34 -1.64
CA TYR A 252 -11.62 -1.36 -2.32
C TYR A 252 -10.52 -0.76 -1.46
N CYS A 253 -10.82 0.33 -0.76
CA CYS A 253 -9.81 1.15 -0.10
C CYS A 253 -9.59 0.81 1.37
N PHE A 254 -10.55 0.23 2.07
CA PHE A 254 -10.43 0.04 3.51
C PHE A 254 -9.55 -1.18 3.80
N THR A 255 -8.56 -1.00 4.67
CA THR A 255 -7.70 -2.11 5.11
C THR A 255 -8.51 -3.20 5.82
N SER A 256 -9.56 -2.83 6.55
CA SER A 256 -10.51 -3.77 7.15
C SER A 256 -11.26 -4.64 6.13
N GLN A 257 -11.36 -4.20 4.87
CA GLN A 257 -11.97 -4.96 3.75
C GLN A 257 -10.91 -5.74 2.92
N GLY A 258 -9.65 -5.72 3.34
CA GLY A 258 -8.56 -6.45 2.69
C GLY A 258 -7.93 -5.73 1.49
N CYS A 259 -7.89 -4.39 1.52
CA CYS A 259 -7.13 -3.62 0.53
C CYS A 259 -5.65 -4.04 0.49
N GLN A 260 -5.10 -4.20 -0.71
CA GLN A 260 -3.74 -4.65 -0.97
C GLN A 260 -2.80 -3.44 -1.22
N SER A 261 -2.15 -2.95 -0.16
CA SER A 261 -1.39 -1.69 -0.20
C SER A 261 -0.15 -1.69 -1.08
N LYS A 262 0.39 -2.87 -1.42
CA LYS A 262 1.48 -3.00 -2.41
C LYS A 262 1.02 -2.62 -3.83
N TYR A 263 -0.28 -2.69 -4.09
CA TYR A 263 -0.86 -2.52 -5.42
C TYR A 263 -1.88 -1.38 -5.50
N GLY A 264 -2.05 -0.57 -4.45
CA GLY A 264 -2.95 0.59 -4.44
C GLY A 264 -2.96 1.37 -3.13
N ASN A 265 -3.65 2.50 -3.10
CA ASN A 265 -3.61 3.48 -2.01
C ASN A 265 -4.56 3.15 -0.84
N CYS A 266 -4.22 2.13 -0.04
CA CYS A 266 -5.08 1.67 1.06
C CYS A 266 -5.19 2.64 2.24
N LYS A 267 -6.41 2.75 2.77
CA LYS A 267 -6.78 3.58 3.93
C LYS A 267 -6.64 2.84 5.25
N CYS A 268 -6.14 3.52 6.26
CA CYS A 268 -5.97 3.03 7.63
C CYS A 268 -6.37 4.09 8.67
N GLY A 269 -6.59 3.65 9.91
CA GLY A 269 -7.06 4.49 11.01
C GLY A 269 -8.32 3.93 11.68
N LYS A 270 -8.81 4.63 12.70
CA LYS A 270 -9.96 4.22 13.54
C LYS A 270 -11.18 3.69 12.78
N ASN A 271 -11.48 4.25 11.60
CA ASN A 271 -12.65 3.87 10.79
C ASN A 271 -12.32 3.00 9.57
N TYR A 272 -11.03 2.73 9.30
CA TYR A 272 -10.56 2.11 8.06
C TYR A 272 -9.87 0.77 8.27
N GLY A 273 -9.33 0.53 9.46
CA GLY A 273 -8.56 -0.66 9.83
C GLY A 273 -7.06 -0.38 10.00
N SER A 274 -6.31 -1.44 10.28
CA SER A 274 -4.86 -1.39 10.45
C SER A 274 -4.12 -1.84 9.18
N CYS A 275 -2.96 -1.25 8.93
CA CYS A 275 -2.12 -1.62 7.81
C CYS A 275 -1.60 -3.07 7.91
N PRO A 276 -1.31 -3.72 6.78
CA PRO A 276 -0.66 -5.03 6.76
C PRO A 276 0.67 -5.05 7.51
N ASN A 277 1.11 -6.23 7.94
CA ASN A 277 2.37 -6.41 8.67
C ASN A 277 3.56 -5.76 7.94
N GLY A 278 4.39 -5.03 8.70
CA GLY A 278 5.54 -4.29 8.18
C GLY A 278 5.22 -2.86 7.70
N GLN A 279 3.95 -2.46 7.66
CA GLN A 279 3.56 -1.14 7.17
C GLN A 279 3.01 -0.22 8.26
N CYS A 280 3.13 1.07 7.99
CA CYS A 280 2.81 2.16 8.87
C CYS A 280 1.56 2.88 8.42
N CYS A 281 0.76 3.36 9.37
CA CYS A 281 -0.39 4.20 9.08
C CYS A 281 0.00 5.66 9.22
N SER A 282 0.09 6.39 8.10
CA SER A 282 0.47 7.80 8.10
C SER A 282 -0.57 8.68 8.82
N LYS A 283 -0.19 9.93 9.15
CA LYS A 283 -1.12 10.95 9.66
C LYS A 283 -2.34 11.17 8.75
N LYS A 284 -2.16 10.97 7.43
CA LYS A 284 -3.22 11.11 6.42
C LYS A 284 -4.12 9.87 6.29
N GLY A 285 -3.87 8.83 7.09
CA GLY A 285 -4.67 7.60 7.11
C GLY A 285 -4.44 6.72 5.89
N TYR A 286 -3.19 6.63 5.42
CA TYR A 286 -2.78 5.71 4.35
C TYR A 286 -1.66 4.80 4.79
N CYS A 287 -1.62 3.59 4.24
CA CYS A 287 -0.56 2.61 4.49
C CYS A 287 0.65 2.81 3.59
N GLY A 288 1.85 2.62 4.15
CA GLY A 288 3.11 2.62 3.43
C GLY A 288 4.28 2.27 4.36
N ASP A 289 5.48 2.16 3.81
CA ASP A 289 6.69 1.71 4.51
C ASP A 289 7.82 2.77 4.53
N THR A 290 7.61 3.93 3.90
CA THR A 290 8.59 5.02 3.88
C THR A 290 8.51 5.89 5.13
N SER A 291 9.51 6.74 5.37
CA SER A 291 9.53 7.66 6.52
C SER A 291 8.32 8.60 6.60
N ASP A 292 7.69 8.93 5.46
CA ASP A 292 6.50 9.79 5.44
C ASP A 292 5.27 9.11 6.03
N TYR A 293 5.25 7.78 6.01
CA TYR A 293 4.21 6.95 6.61
C TYR A 293 4.58 6.53 8.02
N CYS A 294 5.86 6.18 8.23
CA CYS A 294 6.33 5.53 9.44
C CYS A 294 6.79 6.45 10.56
N SER A 295 7.22 7.67 10.25
CA SER A 295 7.79 8.55 11.28
C SER A 295 6.72 9.03 12.26
N THR A 296 6.95 8.81 13.56
CA THR A 296 6.09 9.38 14.61
C THR A 296 6.11 10.90 14.61
N SER A 297 7.23 11.54 14.26
CA SER A 297 7.30 13.00 14.15
C SER A 297 6.45 13.57 13.00
N LYS A 298 6.18 12.76 11.97
CA LYS A 298 5.24 13.08 10.89
C LYS A 298 3.80 12.63 11.18
N GLY A 299 3.55 12.10 12.37
CA GLY A 299 2.22 11.73 12.87
C GLY A 299 1.76 10.33 12.46
N CYS A 300 2.68 9.37 12.35
CA CYS A 300 2.31 7.96 12.22
C CYS A 300 1.37 7.52 13.37
N GLN A 301 0.31 6.79 13.03
CA GLN A 301 -0.73 6.32 13.95
C GLN A 301 -0.40 4.89 14.42
N SER A 302 0.21 4.77 15.59
CA SER A 302 0.73 3.50 16.13
C SER A 302 -0.33 2.45 16.44
N GLU A 303 -1.57 2.85 16.70
CA GLU A 303 -2.71 1.93 16.87
C GLU A 303 -3.10 1.21 15.57
N PHE A 304 -2.76 1.79 14.42
CA PHE A 304 -3.22 1.31 13.10
C PHE A 304 -2.07 0.91 12.17
N GLY A 305 -0.82 0.92 12.64
CA GLY A 305 0.34 0.49 11.86
C GLY A 305 1.63 0.48 12.67
N GLN A 306 2.68 -0.12 12.11
CA GLN A 306 3.96 -0.32 12.79
C GLN A 306 4.88 0.90 12.66
N CYS A 307 4.55 1.98 13.39
CA CYS A 307 5.34 3.20 13.37
C CYS A 307 6.81 2.95 13.68
N ASN A 308 7.66 3.78 13.09
CA ASN A 308 9.11 3.74 13.12
C ASN A 308 9.73 2.53 12.43
N ASN A 309 9.02 1.42 12.22
CA ASN A 309 9.49 0.22 11.49
C ASN A 309 10.90 -0.22 11.92
N GLY A 310 11.16 -0.21 13.24
CA GLY A 310 12.48 -0.52 13.81
C GLY A 310 13.58 0.53 13.53
N ARG A 311 13.24 1.70 13.01
CA ARG A 311 14.13 2.85 12.78
C ARG A 311 13.98 3.90 13.88
N CYS A 312 14.99 4.74 14.04
CA CYS A 312 15.00 5.84 14.99
C CYS A 312 15.98 6.93 14.55
N GLY A 313 15.93 8.08 15.20
CA GLY A 313 16.76 9.23 14.86
C GLY A 313 15.92 10.46 14.55
N SER A 314 16.55 11.57 14.16
CA SER A 314 15.87 12.83 13.86
C SER A 314 14.71 12.70 12.87
N ASN A 315 14.83 11.80 11.89
CA ASN A 315 13.81 11.58 10.86
C ASN A 315 12.70 10.59 11.26
N TYR A 316 12.96 9.71 12.22
CA TYR A 316 12.06 8.60 12.59
C TYR A 316 11.51 8.73 14.01
N GLY A 317 12.06 9.61 14.86
CA GLY A 317 11.66 9.75 16.24
C GLY A 317 12.33 8.72 17.16
N GLU A 318 11.71 8.51 18.31
CA GLU A 318 12.22 7.67 19.40
C GLU A 318 11.87 6.18 19.19
N CYS A 319 12.72 5.29 19.70
CA CYS A 319 12.42 3.87 19.73
C CYS A 319 11.27 3.54 20.70
N PRO A 320 10.50 2.47 20.44
CA PRO A 320 9.55 1.92 21.41
C PRO A 320 10.23 1.60 22.76
N SER A 321 9.47 1.68 23.85
CA SER A 321 9.98 1.63 25.23
C SER A 321 10.99 0.49 25.47
N ASP A 322 12.10 0.85 26.15
CA ASP A 322 13.26 0.02 26.52
C ASP A 322 14.19 -0.40 25.36
N GLN A 323 14.01 0.17 24.17
CA GLN A 323 14.95 -0.03 23.05
C GLN A 323 15.89 1.16 22.86
N CYS A 324 17.09 0.84 22.38
CA CYS A 324 18.16 1.78 22.13
C CYS A 324 18.18 2.18 20.65
N CYS A 325 18.54 3.43 20.37
CA CYS A 325 18.73 3.89 19.01
C CYS A 325 20.20 3.80 18.61
N SER A 326 20.55 2.86 17.73
CA SER A 326 21.93 2.71 17.24
C SER A 326 22.39 3.94 16.44
N LYS A 327 23.70 4.08 16.24
CA LYS A 327 24.28 5.08 15.30
C LYS A 327 23.65 5.03 13.90
N LYS A 328 23.28 3.84 13.44
CA LYS A 328 22.69 3.62 12.11
C LYS A 328 21.19 3.96 12.05
N GLY A 329 20.59 4.41 13.16
CA GLY A 329 19.18 4.80 13.21
C GLY A 329 18.24 3.60 13.19
N TYR A 330 18.62 2.53 13.90
CA TYR A 330 17.78 1.35 14.15
C TYR A 330 17.57 1.15 15.64
N CYS A 331 16.38 0.69 16.00
CA CYS A 331 16.01 0.29 17.35
C CYS A 331 16.43 -1.15 17.64
N GLY A 332 16.90 -1.40 18.86
CA GLY A 332 17.22 -2.73 19.33
C GLY A 332 17.72 -2.71 20.78
N THR A 333 17.85 -3.88 21.39
CA THR A 333 18.18 -4.04 22.81
C THR A 333 19.60 -4.57 23.07
N THR A 334 20.34 -4.94 22.02
CA THR A 334 21.70 -5.49 22.15
C THR A 334 22.76 -4.37 22.22
N SER A 335 23.98 -4.72 22.64
CA SER A 335 25.09 -3.75 22.81
C SER A 335 25.47 -3.01 21.52
N THR A 336 25.22 -3.57 20.34
CA THR A 336 25.44 -2.88 19.06
C THR A 336 24.50 -1.69 18.86
N TYR A 337 23.34 -1.70 19.54
CA TYR A 337 22.35 -0.62 19.53
C TYR A 337 22.49 0.29 20.75
N CYS A 338 22.77 -0.31 21.90
CA CYS A 338 22.71 0.36 23.20
C CYS A 338 24.00 0.99 23.67
N SER A 339 25.18 0.49 23.27
CA SER A 339 26.44 0.98 23.81
C SER A 339 26.77 2.39 23.30
N ILE A 340 27.16 3.28 24.20
CA ILE A 340 27.67 4.62 23.85
C ILE A 340 28.92 4.52 22.96
N SER A 341 29.77 3.51 23.18
CA SER A 341 30.94 3.24 22.31
C SER A 341 30.55 2.98 20.85
N ASN A 342 29.37 2.41 20.62
CA ASN A 342 28.78 2.22 19.29
C ASN A 342 27.95 3.42 18.83
N ARG A 343 28.10 4.58 19.48
CA ARG A 343 27.40 5.85 19.24
C ARG A 343 25.88 5.70 19.24
N CYS A 344 25.35 5.04 20.26
CA CYS A 344 23.92 5.07 20.55
C CYS A 344 23.42 6.52 20.68
N GLN A 345 22.29 6.82 20.03
CA GLN A 345 21.67 8.14 19.97
C GLN A 345 20.70 8.32 21.13
N SER A 346 21.18 8.83 22.27
CA SER A 346 20.41 8.94 23.51
C SER A 346 19.17 9.82 23.43
N LYS A 347 19.09 10.74 22.46
CA LYS A 347 17.89 11.54 22.18
C LYS A 347 16.74 10.70 21.59
N PHE A 348 17.03 9.54 21.02
CA PHE A 348 16.07 8.74 20.26
C PHE A 348 15.92 7.30 20.79
N GLY A 349 16.53 6.97 21.93
CA GLY A 349 16.40 5.67 22.57
C GLY A 349 17.22 5.57 23.86
N GLN A 350 16.96 4.54 24.66
CA GLN A 350 17.57 4.38 25.98
C GLN A 350 18.97 3.77 25.90
N CYS A 351 19.99 4.59 25.68
CA CYS A 351 21.37 4.08 25.65
C CYS A 351 21.78 3.44 27.00
N ASN A 352 22.62 2.42 26.91
CA ASN A 352 23.18 1.61 27.98
C ASN A 352 22.30 0.51 28.60
N ASN A 353 20.96 0.52 28.45
CA ASN A 353 20.07 -0.51 29.03
C ASN A 353 20.43 -0.85 30.50
N GLY A 354 20.71 0.17 31.31
CA GLY A 354 21.14 0.03 32.70
C GLY A 354 22.53 -0.55 32.94
N ARG A 355 23.36 -0.78 31.91
CA ARG A 355 24.72 -1.32 32.01
C ARG A 355 25.81 -0.25 31.96
N CYS A 356 26.97 -0.57 32.53
CA CYS A 356 28.13 0.30 32.57
C CYS A 356 29.43 -0.51 32.63
N GLY A 357 30.57 0.16 32.50
CA GLY A 357 31.90 -0.46 32.47
C GLY A 357 32.64 -0.19 31.16
N GLY A 358 33.85 -0.73 31.01
CA GLY A 358 34.71 -0.44 29.84
C GLY A 358 34.04 -0.64 28.48
N SER A 359 33.11 -1.59 28.35
CA SER A 359 32.39 -1.87 27.10
C SER A 359 31.08 -1.09 26.93
N TYR A 360 30.54 -0.47 27.99
CA TYR A 360 29.21 0.17 28.03
C TYR A 360 29.27 1.66 28.35
N GLY A 361 30.41 2.15 28.84
CA GLY A 361 30.61 3.56 29.19
C GLY A 361 30.10 3.90 30.58
N LYS A 362 29.98 5.21 30.83
CA LYS A 362 29.55 5.78 32.11
C LYS A 362 28.04 5.68 32.32
N CYS A 363 27.62 5.59 33.57
CA CYS A 363 26.21 5.71 33.94
C CYS A 363 25.66 7.13 33.74
N PRO A 364 24.38 7.27 33.36
CA PRO A 364 23.71 8.56 33.24
C PRO A 364 23.37 9.16 34.62
N SER A 365 23.13 10.48 34.65
CA SER A 365 22.53 11.21 35.78
C SER A 365 23.12 10.90 37.15
N ASP A 366 24.45 10.99 37.25
CA ASP A 366 25.23 10.81 38.47
C ASP A 366 25.12 9.45 39.17
N GLN A 367 24.62 8.42 38.47
CA GLN A 367 24.51 7.07 39.02
C GLN A 367 25.86 6.37 39.14
N CYS A 368 25.88 5.32 39.97
CA CYS A 368 27.06 4.52 40.25
C CYS A 368 27.10 3.29 39.36
N CYS A 369 28.31 2.90 38.95
CA CYS A 369 28.51 1.67 38.21
C CYS A 369 28.91 0.55 39.17
N SER A 370 28.02 -0.42 39.39
CA SER A 370 28.30 -1.55 40.28
C SER A 370 29.43 -2.44 39.76
N LYS A 371 29.99 -3.29 40.63
CA LYS A 371 30.97 -4.34 40.25
C LYS A 371 30.47 -5.23 39.10
N LYS A 372 29.16 -5.44 39.02
CA LYS A 372 28.51 -6.27 37.98
C LYS A 372 28.28 -5.53 36.65
N GLY A 373 28.65 -4.25 36.55
CA GLY A 373 28.50 -3.48 35.32
C GLY A 373 27.06 -3.01 35.08
N TYR A 374 26.36 -2.64 36.16
CA TYR A 374 25.02 -2.03 36.11
C TYR A 374 24.99 -0.68 36.81
N CYS A 375 24.18 0.23 36.27
CA CYS A 375 23.92 1.55 36.82
C CYS A 375 22.83 1.50 37.89
N GLY A 376 23.05 2.25 38.97
CA GLY A 376 22.07 2.40 40.04
C GLY A 376 22.55 3.35 41.12
N THR A 377 21.66 3.68 42.04
CA THR A 377 21.91 4.63 43.15
C THR A 377 21.96 3.96 44.51
N SER A 378 21.67 2.65 44.59
CA SER A 378 21.61 1.94 45.87
C SER A 378 23.01 1.64 46.42
N PRO A 379 23.11 1.37 47.74
CA PRO A 379 24.36 0.99 48.40
C PRO A 379 25.22 -0.03 47.65
N THR A 380 24.59 -1.07 47.12
CA THR A 380 25.27 -2.16 46.40
C THR A 380 25.94 -1.72 45.08
N PHE A 381 25.53 -0.58 44.53
CA PHE A 381 26.08 0.00 43.31
C PHE A 381 27.15 1.04 43.63
N CYS A 382 26.90 1.84 44.66
CA CYS A 382 27.67 3.05 44.93
C CYS A 382 28.84 2.87 45.88
N TYR A 383 28.82 1.87 46.75
CA TYR A 383 29.83 1.78 47.79
C TYR A 383 31.13 1.23 47.18
N THR A 384 32.23 1.95 47.40
CA THR A 384 33.58 1.51 46.98
C THR A 384 33.91 0.13 47.54
N ASN A 385 33.54 -0.16 48.79
CA ASN A 385 33.74 -1.50 49.38
C ASN A 385 32.88 -2.62 48.75
N LYS A 386 31.87 -2.28 47.92
CA LYS A 386 31.08 -3.23 47.12
C LYS A 386 31.53 -3.31 45.66
N GLY A 387 32.61 -2.62 45.29
CA GLY A 387 33.24 -2.69 43.98
C GLY A 387 32.63 -1.74 42.94
N CYS A 388 32.18 -0.57 43.37
CA CYS A 388 31.80 0.50 42.44
C CYS A 388 32.98 0.87 41.50
N GLN A 389 32.69 0.99 40.20
CA GLN A 389 33.68 1.26 39.16
C GLN A 389 33.80 2.78 38.90
N LEU A 390 34.88 3.38 39.41
CA LEU A 390 35.09 4.84 39.44
C LEU A 390 35.18 5.52 38.07
N GLU A 391 35.72 4.84 37.07
CA GLU A 391 35.77 5.39 35.72
C GLU A 391 34.39 5.45 35.05
N PHE A 392 33.42 4.69 35.56
CA PHE A 392 32.12 4.48 34.92
C PHE A 392 30.93 4.97 35.76
N GLY A 393 31.15 5.50 36.97
CA GLY A 393 30.08 6.08 37.80
C GLY A 393 30.59 6.79 39.06
N ASN A 394 29.67 7.43 39.78
CA ASN A 394 30.00 8.28 40.94
C ASN A 394 30.07 7.48 42.25
N CYS A 395 31.22 6.90 42.55
CA CYS A 395 31.38 6.03 43.73
C CYS A 395 31.47 6.80 45.05
N ARG A 396 30.85 6.24 46.08
CA ARG A 396 30.81 6.76 47.45
C ARG A 396 32.00 6.28 48.26
N CYS A 397 32.48 7.15 49.14
CA CYS A 397 33.53 6.92 50.12
C CYS A 397 33.19 7.59 51.45
N GLY A 398 33.95 7.25 52.49
CA GLY A 398 33.70 7.72 53.84
C GLY A 398 33.31 6.57 54.77
N ASP A 399 32.98 6.94 56.00
CA ASP A 399 32.53 5.98 57.01
C ASP A 399 31.28 5.21 56.52
N GLY A 400 31.31 3.88 56.61
CA GLY A 400 30.29 2.98 56.07
C GLY A 400 30.29 2.75 54.55
N TYR A 401 30.97 3.59 53.76
CA TYR A 401 30.99 3.51 52.28
C TYR A 401 32.25 2.84 51.71
N GLY A 402 33.37 2.94 52.43
CA GLY A 402 34.69 2.45 52.01
C GLY A 402 35.65 3.58 51.62
N SER A 403 36.86 3.19 51.21
CA SER A 403 37.92 4.10 50.78
C SER A 403 38.04 4.15 49.26
N CYS A 404 38.40 5.32 48.74
CA CYS A 404 38.75 5.50 47.35
C CYS A 404 40.03 4.72 47.00
N PRO A 405 40.14 4.18 45.77
CA PRO A 405 41.39 3.63 45.26
C PRO A 405 42.51 4.67 45.18
N ASP A 406 43.73 4.19 45.00
CA ASP A 406 44.91 5.03 44.90
C ASP A 406 44.79 6.10 43.81
N GLY A 407 45.27 7.30 44.13
CA GLY A 407 45.15 8.48 43.27
C GLY A 407 43.80 9.22 43.36
N TYR A 408 42.80 8.70 44.07
CA TYR A 408 41.50 9.36 44.28
C TYR A 408 41.34 9.89 45.71
N CYS A 409 40.71 11.05 45.81
CA CYS A 409 40.43 11.75 47.05
C CYS A 409 38.97 11.52 47.46
N CYS A 410 38.72 11.43 48.77
CA CYS A 410 37.35 11.38 49.29
C CYS A 410 36.89 12.77 49.70
N SER A 411 35.93 13.34 48.97
CA SER A 411 35.40 14.69 49.26
C SER A 411 34.63 14.74 50.58
N LYS A 412 34.38 15.95 51.11
CA LYS A 412 33.49 16.17 52.26
C LYS A 412 32.09 15.56 52.10
N LYS A 413 31.61 15.47 50.87
CA LYS A 413 30.30 14.89 50.52
C LYS A 413 30.32 13.35 50.43
N GLY A 414 31.47 12.71 50.65
CA GLY A 414 31.60 11.26 50.61
C GLY A 414 31.58 10.67 49.20
N TYR A 415 32.20 11.36 48.25
CA TYR A 415 32.40 10.88 46.87
C TYR A 415 33.88 10.87 46.51
N CYS A 416 34.29 9.85 45.76
CA CYS A 416 35.65 9.75 45.23
C CYS A 416 35.81 10.62 43.99
N GLY A 417 36.93 11.35 43.90
CA GLY A 417 37.26 12.15 42.73
C GLY A 417 38.66 12.75 42.81
N THR A 418 39.09 13.42 41.74
CA THR A 418 40.44 13.98 41.61
C THR A 418 40.46 15.51 41.51
N THR A 419 39.29 16.16 41.47
CA THR A 419 39.21 17.62 41.35
C THR A 419 39.66 18.31 42.63
N LYS A 420 39.97 19.60 42.54
CA LYS A 420 40.37 20.43 43.70
C LYS A 420 39.37 20.33 44.86
N SER A 421 38.08 20.39 44.59
CA SER A 421 37.02 20.25 45.62
C SER A 421 36.93 18.87 46.27
N HIS A 422 37.47 17.82 45.64
CA HIS A 422 37.55 16.49 46.25
C HIS A 422 38.81 16.32 47.10
N CYS A 423 39.92 16.92 46.65
CA CYS A 423 41.25 16.66 47.20
C CYS A 423 41.75 17.70 48.20
N MET A 424 41.15 18.88 48.23
CA MET A 424 41.58 19.97 49.10
C MET A 424 41.08 19.77 50.53
N ILE A 425 42.00 19.88 51.49
CA ILE A 425 41.71 19.64 52.91
C ILE A 425 40.79 20.73 53.48
N SER A 426 40.99 22.00 53.10
CA SER A 426 40.12 23.10 53.52
C SER A 426 38.68 22.95 53.02
N GLU A 427 38.46 22.21 51.93
CA GLU A 427 37.13 21.87 51.41
C GLU A 427 36.55 20.59 52.06
N GLY A 428 37.27 20.00 53.01
CA GLY A 428 36.87 18.84 53.79
C GLY A 428 37.19 17.49 53.17
N CYS A 429 38.28 17.38 52.41
CA CYS A 429 38.81 16.08 51.99
C CYS A 429 39.05 15.16 53.21
N GLN A 430 38.59 13.91 53.11
CA GLN A 430 38.62 12.91 54.18
C GLN A 430 39.82 11.96 54.01
N SER A 431 40.97 12.30 54.60
CA SER A 431 42.25 11.58 54.39
C SER A 431 42.24 10.13 54.87
N LYS A 432 41.31 9.76 55.76
CA LYS A 432 41.11 8.35 56.18
C LYS A 432 40.53 7.47 55.06
N TYR A 433 39.80 8.07 54.12
CA TYR A 433 39.02 7.36 53.09
C TYR A 433 39.46 7.69 51.66
N GLY A 434 40.54 8.45 51.48
CA GLY A 434 41.14 8.76 50.19
C GLY A 434 42.39 9.62 50.36
N HIS A 435 43.14 9.84 49.28
CA HIS A 435 44.44 10.50 49.33
C HIS A 435 44.32 12.02 49.16
N CYS A 436 44.15 12.75 50.26
CA CYS A 436 44.07 14.22 50.21
C CYS A 436 45.38 14.84 49.74
N LYS A 437 45.26 15.92 48.96
CA LYS A 437 46.42 16.62 48.38
C LYS A 437 46.91 17.75 49.28
N CYS A 438 48.20 18.05 49.18
CA CYS A 438 48.91 19.14 49.85
C CYS A 438 49.89 19.83 48.90
N GLY A 439 50.41 20.98 49.31
CA GLY A 439 51.31 21.82 48.50
C GLY A 439 50.74 23.23 48.28
N ASP A 440 51.47 24.08 47.55
CA ASP A 440 51.09 25.49 47.35
C ASP A 440 49.65 25.70 46.86
N ASN A 441 49.14 24.76 46.05
CA ASN A 441 47.78 24.83 45.48
C ASN A 441 46.68 24.18 46.34
N TYR A 442 47.04 23.35 47.33
CA TYR A 442 46.12 22.50 48.09
C TYR A 442 46.16 22.74 49.61
N GLY A 443 47.14 23.51 50.10
CA GLY A 443 47.32 23.82 51.51
C GLY A 443 48.14 22.76 52.25
N SER A 444 48.15 22.87 53.57
CA SER A 444 48.87 21.96 54.47
C SER A 444 48.02 20.77 54.89
N CYS A 445 48.68 19.65 55.15
CA CYS A 445 48.10 18.45 55.73
C CYS A 445 47.49 18.71 57.12
N PRO A 446 46.50 17.92 57.55
CA PRO A 446 45.99 17.99 58.92
C PRO A 446 47.12 17.74 59.93
N SER A 447 46.99 18.34 61.12
CA SER A 447 47.99 18.14 62.18
C SER A 447 48.26 16.66 62.44
N GLY A 448 49.54 16.31 62.51
CA GLY A 448 50.03 14.95 62.65
C GLY A 448 50.24 14.21 61.33
N GLN A 449 49.93 14.81 60.18
CA GLN A 449 50.17 14.25 58.85
C GLN A 449 51.28 15.00 58.10
N CYS A 450 51.97 14.26 57.24
CA CYS A 450 53.10 14.72 56.47
C CYS A 450 52.71 14.87 55.00
N CYS A 451 53.27 15.88 54.33
CA CYS A 451 53.08 16.10 52.90
C CYS A 451 54.26 15.49 52.14
N ASN A 452 54.04 14.43 51.37
CA ASN A 452 55.12 13.79 50.62
C ASN A 452 55.52 14.60 49.38
N LYS A 453 56.59 14.22 48.68
CA LYS A 453 57.06 14.93 47.47
C LYS A 453 56.03 14.97 46.33
N ASP A 454 55.12 13.99 46.27
CA ASP A 454 54.07 13.90 45.25
C ASP A 454 52.83 14.75 45.59
N GLY A 455 52.86 15.44 46.73
CA GLY A 455 51.79 16.35 47.16
C GLY A 455 50.59 15.63 47.75
N PHE A 456 50.79 14.53 48.46
CA PHE A 456 49.75 13.80 49.21
C PHE A 456 50.02 13.79 50.71
N CYS A 457 48.95 13.78 51.49
CA CYS A 457 49.00 13.69 52.94
C CYS A 457 48.95 12.25 53.44
N GLY A 458 49.80 11.92 54.42
CA GLY A 458 49.80 10.61 55.08
C GLY A 458 50.66 10.60 56.34
N THR A 459 50.68 9.47 57.04
CA THR A 459 51.40 9.32 58.33
C THR A 459 52.52 8.28 58.31
N SER A 460 52.65 7.50 57.23
CA SER A 460 53.69 6.48 57.12
C SER A 460 55.05 7.08 56.72
N VAL A 461 56.11 6.28 56.83
CA VAL A 461 57.48 6.67 56.46
C VAL A 461 57.55 7.23 55.03
N ALA A 462 56.79 6.66 54.09
CA ALA A 462 56.74 7.14 52.70
C ALA A 462 56.26 8.60 52.56
N PHE A 463 55.50 9.11 53.53
CA PHE A 463 55.01 10.49 53.54
C PHE A 463 55.84 11.40 54.43
N CYS A 464 56.35 10.86 55.54
CA CYS A 464 56.96 11.63 56.62
C CYS A 464 58.48 11.70 56.56
N SER A 465 59.13 10.77 55.86
CA SER A 465 60.58 10.73 55.76
C SER A 465 61.10 11.84 54.84
N SER A 466 62.20 12.45 55.26
CA SER A 466 62.96 13.39 54.44
C SER A 466 63.60 12.71 53.23
N TYR A 467 64.00 11.44 53.33
CA TYR A 467 64.50 10.64 52.19
C TYR A 467 63.47 10.51 51.06
N HIS A 468 62.18 10.56 51.39
CA HIS A 468 61.08 10.52 50.43
C HIS A 468 60.54 11.92 50.08
N GLY A 469 61.28 12.97 50.45
CA GLY A 469 61.00 14.34 50.07
C GLY A 469 59.79 14.95 50.77
N CYS A 470 59.63 14.68 52.07
CA CYS A 470 58.60 15.33 52.87
C CYS A 470 58.74 16.87 52.83
N GLN A 471 57.63 17.56 52.57
CA GLN A 471 57.55 19.01 52.40
C GLN A 471 57.14 19.68 53.72
N SER A 472 58.10 20.14 54.53
CA SER A 472 57.83 20.66 55.87
C SER A 472 57.02 21.96 55.89
N LYS A 473 56.92 22.67 54.76
CA LYS A 473 56.01 23.81 54.59
C LYS A 473 54.53 23.40 54.66
N PHE A 474 54.20 22.17 54.28
CA PHE A 474 52.84 21.68 54.12
C PHE A 474 52.49 20.48 55.00
N GLY A 475 53.38 20.03 55.88
CA GLY A 475 53.09 18.92 56.79
C GLY A 475 54.17 18.70 57.84
N ASP A 476 53.86 17.84 58.81
CA ASP A 476 54.68 17.62 60.00
C ASP A 476 55.79 16.59 59.75
N CYS A 477 56.80 16.96 58.96
CA CYS A 477 57.90 16.05 58.60
C CYS A 477 58.68 15.52 59.81
N LYS A 478 59.05 14.23 59.74
CA LYS A 478 59.73 13.51 60.81
C LYS A 478 61.22 13.35 60.52
N CYS A 479 61.99 13.15 61.58
CA CYS A 479 63.42 12.91 61.57
C CYS A 479 63.83 11.90 62.65
N GLY A 480 65.02 11.32 62.51
CA GLY A 480 65.54 10.23 63.34
C GLY A 480 65.93 9.02 62.49
N ASP A 481 66.41 7.94 63.13
CA ASP A 481 66.93 6.74 62.46
C ASP A 481 66.01 6.20 61.35
N ASP A 482 64.70 6.15 61.59
CA ASP A 482 63.71 5.62 60.64
C ASP A 482 63.25 6.61 59.57
N TYR A 483 63.53 7.92 59.74
CA TYR A 483 62.94 8.99 58.93
C TYR A 483 63.97 9.87 58.21
N GLY A 484 65.23 9.82 58.63
CA GLY A 484 66.34 10.57 58.04
C GLY A 484 66.55 11.96 58.66
N GLU A 485 67.41 12.74 58.01
CA GLU A 485 67.79 14.09 58.44
C GLU A 485 66.78 15.15 57.98
N CYS A 486 66.60 16.22 58.74
CA CYS A 486 65.68 17.29 58.38
C CYS A 486 66.14 18.08 57.13
N PRO A 487 65.22 18.41 56.20
CA PRO A 487 65.56 19.16 55.00
C PRO A 487 65.83 20.66 55.28
N PHE A 488 66.76 21.27 54.53
CA PHE A 488 67.02 22.73 54.49
C PHE A 488 67.32 23.40 55.86
N ASN A 489 68.50 23.17 56.45
CA ASN A 489 68.96 23.84 57.69
C ASN A 489 67.95 23.77 58.86
N GLN A 490 67.07 22.75 58.86
CA GLN A 490 66.09 22.52 59.91
C GLN A 490 66.68 21.65 61.01
N CYS A 491 66.14 21.84 62.21
CA CYS A 491 66.54 21.16 63.41
C CYS A 491 65.65 19.95 63.65
N CYS A 492 66.22 18.84 64.09
CA CYS A 492 65.46 17.69 64.52
C CYS A 492 65.19 17.79 66.03
N SER A 493 63.92 17.99 66.41
CA SER A 493 63.55 18.07 67.82
C SER A 493 63.73 16.73 68.54
N LYS A 494 63.78 16.73 69.89
CA LYS A 494 63.78 15.51 70.72
C LYS A 494 62.63 14.54 70.39
N LYS A 495 61.52 15.05 69.85
CA LYS A 495 60.33 14.26 69.49
C LYS A 495 60.39 13.69 68.06
N GLY A 496 61.48 13.89 67.33
CA GLY A 496 61.65 13.37 65.96
C GLY A 496 60.85 14.15 64.91
N TYR A 497 60.71 15.46 65.07
CA TYR A 497 60.08 16.36 64.10
C TYR A 497 61.03 17.45 63.64
N CYS A 498 60.91 17.83 62.38
CA CYS A 498 61.69 18.89 61.75
C CYS A 498 61.06 20.27 61.93
N GLY A 499 61.89 21.28 62.23
CA GLY A 499 61.45 22.67 62.29
C GLY A 499 62.59 23.65 62.52
N THR A 500 62.30 24.95 62.47
CA THR A 500 63.31 26.03 62.56
C THR A 500 63.22 26.86 63.84
N THR A 501 62.23 26.62 64.71
CA THR A 501 62.05 27.41 65.93
C THR A 501 62.89 26.88 67.09
N SER A 502 63.04 27.68 68.15
CA SER A 502 63.78 27.27 69.37
C SER A 502 63.19 26.03 70.07
N ALA A 503 61.95 25.64 69.76
CA ALA A 503 61.38 24.38 70.22
C ALA A 503 62.02 23.14 69.56
N TYR A 504 62.55 23.30 68.35
CA TYR A 504 63.23 22.25 67.58
C TYR A 504 64.74 22.35 67.72
N CYS A 505 65.29 23.56 67.67
CA CYS A 505 66.73 23.83 67.55
C CYS A 505 67.50 23.94 68.87
N SER A 506 66.82 24.04 70.01
CA SER A 506 67.52 24.22 71.28
C SER A 506 68.21 22.94 71.72
N VAL A 507 69.55 22.98 71.80
CA VAL A 507 70.37 21.87 72.33
C VAL A 507 69.92 21.48 73.75
N SER A 508 69.63 22.47 74.61
CA SER A 508 69.14 22.22 75.98
C SER A 508 67.74 21.57 76.03
N LYS A 509 66.98 21.59 74.94
CA LYS A 509 65.69 20.88 74.80
C LYS A 509 65.81 19.54 74.06
N GLY A 510 67.03 19.11 73.76
CA GLY A 510 67.31 17.80 73.14
C GLY A 510 67.19 17.80 71.62
N CYS A 511 67.63 18.87 70.96
CA CYS A 511 67.83 18.84 69.50
C CYS A 511 68.82 17.71 69.12
N GLN A 512 68.47 16.93 68.10
CA GLN A 512 69.22 15.76 67.64
C GLN A 512 70.15 16.16 66.48
N SER A 513 71.42 16.44 66.78
CA SER A 513 72.41 16.95 65.81
C SER A 513 72.77 15.96 64.70
N GLU A 514 72.54 14.67 64.92
CA GLU A 514 72.73 13.62 63.90
C GLU A 514 71.68 13.70 62.79
N PHE A 515 70.51 14.28 63.08
CA PHE A 515 69.37 14.32 62.16
C PHE A 515 68.91 15.73 61.80
N GLY A 516 69.66 16.77 62.18
CA GLY A 516 69.33 18.16 61.87
C GLY A 516 70.32 19.16 62.46
N HIS A 517 70.16 20.44 62.11
CA HIS A 517 71.11 21.49 62.47
C HIS A 517 70.83 22.09 63.85
N CYS A 518 71.45 21.54 64.87
CA CYS A 518 71.52 22.08 66.23
C CYS A 518 72.80 22.93 66.39
#